data_AF-A0A919S7C2-F1
#
_entry.id   AF-A0A919S7C2-F1
#
_cell.length_a   1.000
_cell.length_b   1.000
_cell.length_c   1.000
_cell.angle_alpha   90.00
_cell.angle_beta   90.00
_cell.angle_gamma   90.00
#
_symmetry.space_group_name_H-M   'P 1'
#
loop_
_entity.id
_entity.type
_entity.pdbx_description
1 polymer ?
#
loop_
_entity_poly.entity_id
_entity_poly.type
_entity_poly.pdbx_seq_one_letter_code
_entity_poly.pdbx_strand_id
1 'polypeptide(L)'
;MDGGRMTTLDEALTRLRDTGPERNGWLSNHAPMAVEALAHHGHDAEVHRWIDGYRPLLEDAPRGIAPIAPDEWRDPLGDPVRTGDWITFFERELALTPWRDVLAVWWPRLLPGIAAGATHGVIRVGHAVRALLAEETPARIDELGRGLAYWAARWQPLVPAGRGRFRGRDPRAALDAVPRVPDQRFGIRNRLAQLAALEDWPDAAGSVPGTGSVEARLRAIVTAAILRYTLTGTGTRSCWCTPRRRPRLFCVPSRPCPSPCTRQAWRQPGQRQPQSPRPTPPSALPPSPPPRPRRTRCSKRPSTQATRTGSNSRTPPWRPGTSTPTPHC
;
A
#
# COMPACT_ATOMS: atom_id res chain seq x y z
N MET A 1 16.82 31.67 -0.93
CA MET A 1 16.23 30.33 -1.15
C MET A 1 15.74 29.87 0.20
N ASP A 2 14.43 29.67 0.37
CA ASP A 2 13.91 29.14 1.63
C ASP A 2 14.20 27.63 1.68
N GLY A 3 14.74 27.16 2.79
CA GLY A 3 15.12 25.76 2.98
C GLY A 3 13.89 24.96 3.35
N GLY A 4 13.06 24.64 2.34
CA GLY A 4 11.74 24.02 2.48
C GLY A 4 11.71 22.96 3.57
N ARG A 5 11.10 23.29 4.72
CA ARG A 5 11.13 22.47 5.92
C ARG A 5 10.37 21.17 5.63
N MET A 6 11.07 20.04 5.64
CA MET A 6 10.47 18.72 5.44
C MET A 6 9.24 18.55 6.34
N THR A 7 8.13 18.11 5.76
CA THR A 7 6.94 17.80 6.54
C THR A 7 7.06 16.43 7.20
N THR A 8 6.21 16.16 8.19
CA THR A 8 6.03 14.84 8.80
C THR A 8 5.86 13.72 7.76
N LEU A 9 5.20 14.04 6.64
CA LEU A 9 5.00 13.12 5.53
C LEU A 9 6.29 12.87 4.74
N ASP A 10 7.10 13.89 4.50
CA ASP A 10 8.36 13.74 3.77
C ASP A 10 9.38 12.94 4.59
N GLU A 11 9.44 13.18 5.89
CA GLU A 11 10.20 12.36 6.83
C GLU A 11 9.68 10.91 6.87
N ALA A 12 8.35 10.72 6.91
CA ALA A 12 7.73 9.40 6.92
C ALA A 12 8.02 8.59 5.64
N LEU A 13 7.92 9.22 4.46
CA LEU A 13 8.27 8.58 3.18
C LEU A 13 9.78 8.31 3.10
N THR A 14 10.62 9.23 3.55
CA THR A 14 12.09 9.03 3.64
C THR A 14 12.43 7.84 4.55
N ARG A 15 11.69 7.61 5.63
CA ARG A 15 11.84 6.42 6.51
C ARG A 15 11.35 5.10 5.90
N LEU A 16 10.63 5.14 4.78
CA LEU A 16 10.00 3.99 4.11
C LEU A 16 10.57 3.69 2.71
N ARG A 17 11.38 4.59 2.13
CA ARG A 17 11.95 4.47 0.77
C ARG A 17 12.63 3.13 0.48
N ASP A 18 13.36 2.58 1.46
CA ASP A 18 14.13 1.34 1.33
C ASP A 18 13.29 0.08 1.62
N THR A 19 11.95 0.20 1.72
CA THR A 19 11.04 -0.94 1.98
C THR A 19 10.33 -1.43 0.71
N GLY A 20 10.19 -2.74 0.59
CA GLY A 20 9.54 -3.39 -0.53
C GLY A 20 8.06 -3.03 -0.68
N PRO A 21 7.46 -3.21 -1.86
CA PRO A 21 6.05 -2.92 -2.06
C PRO A 21 5.11 -3.95 -1.41
N GLU A 22 5.64 -5.08 -0.94
CA GLU A 22 4.93 -6.22 -0.36
C GLU A 22 5.73 -6.80 0.81
N ARG A 23 5.10 -7.74 1.53
CA ARG A 23 5.64 -8.54 2.63
C ARG A 23 4.94 -9.90 2.67
N ASN A 24 5.53 -10.89 3.33
CA ASN A 24 5.09 -12.29 3.34
C ASN A 24 4.78 -12.80 1.91
N GLY A 25 5.62 -12.41 0.93
CA GLY A 25 5.54 -12.77 -0.49
C GLY A 25 4.39 -12.15 -1.32
N TRP A 26 3.26 -11.78 -0.72
CA TRP A 26 2.04 -11.33 -1.45
C TRP A 26 1.14 -10.32 -0.71
N LEU A 27 1.47 -9.89 0.52
CA LEU A 27 0.68 -8.89 1.25
C LEU A 27 1.26 -7.50 0.97
N SER A 28 0.50 -6.61 0.34
CA SER A 28 0.97 -5.26 0.01
C SER A 28 1.45 -4.47 1.24
N ASN A 29 2.56 -3.75 1.10
CA ASN A 29 3.04 -2.79 2.07
C ASN A 29 2.07 -1.60 2.12
N HIS A 30 1.39 -1.41 3.25
CA HIS A 30 0.43 -0.32 3.42
C HIS A 30 1.05 0.95 4.01
N ALA A 31 2.32 0.93 4.43
CA ALA A 31 2.93 2.00 5.20
C ALA A 31 2.86 3.39 4.53
N PRO A 32 3.29 3.60 3.27
CA PRO A 32 3.26 4.93 2.65
C PRO A 32 1.83 5.46 2.47
N MET A 33 0.89 4.58 2.10
CA MET A 33 -0.53 4.94 1.96
C MET A 33 -1.18 5.28 3.32
N ALA A 34 -0.75 4.63 4.40
CA ALA A 34 -1.24 4.87 5.75
C ALA A 34 -0.69 6.18 6.34
N VAL A 35 0.62 6.46 6.21
CA VAL A 35 1.21 7.70 6.73
C VAL A 35 0.73 8.93 5.96
N GLU A 36 0.54 8.81 4.65
CA GLU A 36 -0.08 9.84 3.82
C GLU A 36 -1.53 10.11 4.25
N ALA A 37 -2.32 9.06 4.53
CA ALA A 37 -3.69 9.21 5.01
C ALA A 37 -3.78 9.82 6.42
N LEU A 38 -2.82 9.52 7.29
CA LEU A 38 -2.72 10.12 8.63
C LEU A 38 -2.40 11.62 8.55
N ALA A 39 -1.33 11.99 7.83
CA ALA A 39 -0.93 13.39 7.65
C ALA A 39 -2.02 14.21 6.92
N HIS A 40 -2.63 13.67 5.87
CA HIS A 40 -3.74 14.34 5.15
C HIS A 40 -5.00 14.57 6.02
N HIS A 41 -5.11 13.87 7.16
CA HIS A 41 -6.18 14.05 8.13
C HIS A 41 -5.74 14.75 9.43
N GLY A 42 -4.53 15.30 9.48
CA GLY A 42 -4.01 16.06 10.62
C GLY A 42 -3.56 15.21 11.81
N HIS A 43 -3.23 13.93 11.57
CA HIS A 43 -2.75 12.99 12.59
C HIS A 43 -1.21 12.86 12.59
N ASP A 44 -0.50 13.90 12.15
CA ASP A 44 0.96 13.99 12.02
C ASP A 44 1.71 13.49 13.27
N ALA A 45 1.27 13.90 14.47
CA ALA A 45 1.85 13.50 15.74
C ALA A 45 1.83 11.98 16.02
N GLU A 46 1.02 11.21 15.29
CA GLU A 46 0.98 9.75 15.40
C GLU A 46 1.84 9.03 14.35
N VAL A 47 2.21 9.70 13.26
CA VAL A 47 2.82 9.09 12.06
C VAL A 47 4.09 8.30 12.39
N HIS A 48 5.07 8.92 13.06
CA HIS A 48 6.35 8.26 13.35
C HIS A 48 6.19 7.08 14.30
N ARG A 49 5.39 7.24 15.37
CA ARG A 49 5.03 6.17 16.31
C ARG A 49 4.34 4.99 15.62
N TRP A 50 3.49 5.28 14.64
CA TRP A 50 2.83 4.26 13.83
C TRP A 50 3.83 3.50 12.94
N ILE A 51 4.78 4.20 12.31
CA ILE A 51 5.88 3.57 11.55
C ILE A 51 6.72 2.68 12.47
N ASP A 52 7.06 3.14 13.68
CA ASP A 52 7.88 2.36 14.63
C ASP A 52 7.24 0.99 14.94
N GLY A 53 5.91 0.95 15.11
CA GLY A 53 5.15 -0.28 15.33
C GLY A 53 4.91 -1.13 14.07
N TYR A 54 4.90 -0.52 12.87
CA TYR A 54 4.61 -1.22 11.60
C TYR A 54 5.88 -1.72 10.88
N ARG A 55 7.01 -1.01 11.01
CA ARG A 55 8.28 -1.31 10.32
C ARG A 55 8.80 -2.74 10.55
N PRO A 56 8.65 -3.38 11.73
CA PRO A 56 9.03 -4.79 11.92
C PRO A 56 8.25 -5.81 11.08
N LEU A 57 7.19 -5.38 10.38
CA LEU A 57 6.43 -6.21 9.44
C LEU A 57 6.92 -6.02 7.98
N LEU A 58 7.80 -5.06 7.70
CA LEU A 58 8.21 -4.72 6.34
C LEU A 58 9.42 -5.52 5.89
N GLU A 59 9.44 -5.87 4.61
CA GLU A 59 10.60 -6.43 3.91
C GLU A 59 11.37 -5.30 3.21
N ASP A 60 12.66 -5.50 2.96
CA ASP A 60 13.51 -4.53 2.26
C ASP A 60 13.12 -4.40 0.77
N ALA A 61 13.49 -3.30 0.13
CA ALA A 61 13.29 -3.11 -1.30
C ALA A 61 14.09 -4.15 -2.11
N PRO A 62 13.47 -4.86 -3.07
CA PRO A 62 14.18 -5.83 -3.90
C PRO A 62 15.21 -5.11 -4.77
N ARG A 63 16.43 -5.66 -4.83
CA ARG A 63 17.48 -5.16 -5.73
C ARG A 63 17.15 -5.49 -7.18
N GLY A 64 17.61 -4.64 -8.10
CA GLY A 64 17.56 -4.90 -9.53
C GLY A 64 18.43 -6.10 -9.95
N ILE A 65 18.11 -6.65 -11.12
CA ILE A 65 18.78 -7.76 -11.78
C ILE A 65 19.39 -7.28 -13.11
N ALA A 66 18.64 -6.50 -13.89
CA ALA A 66 19.09 -5.95 -15.17
C ALA A 66 18.27 -4.69 -15.53
N PRO A 67 18.90 -3.59 -15.98
CA PRO A 67 18.18 -2.37 -16.37
C PRO A 67 17.05 -2.62 -17.38
N ILE A 68 16.00 -1.80 -17.31
CA ILE A 68 14.92 -1.77 -18.31
C ILE A 68 15.19 -0.60 -19.27
N ALA A 69 15.26 -0.90 -20.58
CA ALA A 69 15.37 0.12 -21.61
C ALA A 69 14.02 0.87 -21.82
N PRO A 70 14.03 2.17 -22.18
CA PRO A 70 12.81 2.98 -22.32
C PRO A 70 11.78 2.47 -23.34
N ASP A 71 12.21 1.64 -24.28
CA ASP A 71 11.48 1.06 -25.40
C ASP A 71 11.11 -0.43 -25.19
N GLU A 72 12.00 -1.21 -24.58
CA GLU A 72 11.83 -2.65 -24.25
C GLU A 72 10.92 -2.93 -23.04
N TRP A 73 10.36 -1.89 -22.41
CA TRP A 73 9.56 -1.94 -21.17
C TRP A 73 8.35 -2.90 -21.13
N ARG A 74 7.97 -3.51 -22.26
CA ARG A 74 6.81 -4.41 -22.35
C ARG A 74 7.11 -5.81 -21.82
N ASP A 75 8.31 -6.30 -22.05
CA ASP A 75 8.70 -7.67 -21.73
C ASP A 75 8.86 -7.92 -20.21
N PRO A 76 9.40 -6.99 -19.39
CA PRO A 76 9.37 -7.10 -17.92
C PRO A 76 8.01 -6.75 -17.28
N LEU A 77 6.98 -6.42 -18.06
CA LEU A 77 5.71 -5.93 -17.52
C LEU A 77 4.87 -7.08 -16.95
N GLY A 78 4.59 -7.01 -15.65
CA GLY A 78 3.90 -8.07 -14.92
C GLY A 78 4.80 -9.18 -14.36
N ASP A 79 6.12 -9.09 -14.55
CA ASP A 79 7.08 -9.96 -13.86
C ASP A 79 7.46 -9.38 -12.48
N PRO A 80 7.07 -10.04 -11.36
CA PRO A 80 7.41 -9.58 -10.02
C PRO A 80 8.90 -9.70 -9.69
N VAL A 81 9.64 -10.57 -10.40
CA VAL A 81 11.08 -10.75 -10.20
C VAL A 81 11.84 -9.49 -10.63
N ARG A 82 11.31 -8.74 -11.61
CA ARG A 82 11.84 -7.45 -12.09
C ARG A 82 11.46 -6.24 -11.21
N THR A 83 10.89 -6.44 -10.02
CA THR A 83 10.43 -5.31 -9.17
C THR A 83 11.53 -4.29 -8.86
N GLY A 84 12.76 -4.75 -8.59
CA GLY A 84 13.90 -3.86 -8.36
C GLY A 84 14.31 -3.06 -9.60
N ASP A 85 14.20 -3.66 -10.78
CA ASP A 85 14.50 -2.97 -12.05
C ASP A 85 13.42 -1.94 -12.39
N TRP A 86 12.15 -2.25 -12.10
CA TRP A 86 11.06 -1.29 -12.21
C TRP A 86 11.21 -0.11 -11.25
N ILE A 87 11.72 -0.33 -10.04
CA ILE A 87 12.06 0.74 -9.09
C ILE A 87 13.14 1.65 -9.71
N THR A 88 14.29 1.08 -10.10
CA THR A 88 15.40 1.83 -10.70
C THR A 88 15.00 2.55 -11.99
N PHE A 89 14.09 1.96 -12.78
CA PHE A 89 13.53 2.58 -13.96
C PHE A 89 12.75 3.84 -13.61
N PHE A 90 11.76 3.78 -12.71
CA PHE A 90 10.94 4.95 -12.39
C PHE A 90 11.70 6.02 -11.59
N GLU A 91 12.68 5.64 -10.77
CA GLU A 91 13.64 6.58 -10.17
C GLU A 91 14.35 7.42 -11.25
N ARG A 92 14.84 6.78 -12.33
CA ARG A 92 15.47 7.47 -13.47
C ARG A 92 14.49 8.35 -14.25
N GLU A 93 13.31 7.83 -14.62
CA GLU A 93 12.34 8.60 -15.41
C GLU A 93 11.91 9.88 -14.67
N LEU A 94 11.65 9.80 -13.36
CA LEU A 94 11.19 10.91 -12.53
C LEU A 94 12.33 11.90 -12.16
N ALA A 95 13.59 11.48 -12.22
CA ALA A 95 14.73 12.38 -12.10
C ALA A 95 14.99 13.21 -13.37
N LEU A 96 14.50 12.74 -14.54
CA LEU A 96 14.73 13.37 -15.84
C LEU A 96 13.50 14.11 -16.40
N THR A 97 12.28 13.72 -15.99
CA THR A 97 11.02 14.18 -16.59
C THR A 97 10.03 14.59 -15.50
N PRO A 98 9.28 15.71 -15.64
CA PRO A 98 8.26 16.11 -14.68
C PRO A 98 7.25 15.00 -14.40
N TRP A 99 6.92 14.79 -13.12
CA TRP A 99 6.11 13.64 -12.68
C TRP A 99 4.75 13.53 -13.37
N ARG A 100 4.17 14.67 -13.78
CA ARG A 100 2.90 14.75 -14.51
C ARG A 100 2.99 14.13 -15.90
N ASP A 101 4.12 14.30 -16.58
CA ASP A 101 4.33 13.79 -17.93
C ASP A 101 4.71 12.30 -17.89
N VAL A 102 5.53 11.89 -16.92
CA VAL A 102 5.75 10.46 -16.60
C VAL A 102 4.42 9.76 -16.32
N LEU A 103 3.58 10.33 -15.45
CA LEU A 103 2.25 9.79 -15.16
C LEU A 103 1.33 9.77 -16.39
N ALA A 104 1.35 10.80 -17.24
CA ALA A 104 0.55 10.85 -18.46
C ALA A 104 0.97 9.78 -19.49
N VAL A 105 2.26 9.49 -19.60
CA VAL A 105 2.81 8.41 -20.44
C VAL A 105 2.47 7.03 -19.88
N TRP A 106 2.60 6.84 -18.56
CA TRP A 106 2.51 5.54 -17.93
C TRP A 106 1.10 5.10 -17.52
N TRP A 107 0.22 6.04 -17.19
CA TRP A 107 -1.17 5.72 -16.88
C TRP A 107 -1.85 4.84 -17.94
N PRO A 108 -1.90 5.19 -19.25
CA PRO A 108 -2.54 4.34 -20.26
C PRO A 108 -1.81 3.01 -20.52
N ARG A 109 -0.52 2.88 -20.16
CA ARG A 109 0.25 1.61 -20.26
C ARG A 109 -0.14 0.64 -19.14
N LEU A 110 -0.28 1.15 -17.91
CA LEU A 110 -0.54 0.34 -16.71
C LEU A 110 -2.04 0.05 -16.49
N LEU A 111 -2.92 0.94 -16.97
CA LEU A 111 -4.37 0.86 -16.78
C LEU A 111 -5.07 -0.44 -17.23
N PRO A 112 -4.63 -1.19 -18.28
CA PRO A 112 -5.20 -2.50 -18.59
C PRO A 112 -5.02 -3.52 -17.46
N GLY A 113 -3.94 -3.38 -16.69
CA GLY A 113 -3.58 -4.21 -15.55
C GLY A 113 -3.97 -3.62 -14.19
N ILE A 114 -4.92 -2.68 -14.13
CA ILE A 114 -5.35 -2.01 -12.88
C ILE A 114 -5.80 -2.96 -11.75
N ALA A 115 -6.19 -4.20 -12.07
CA ALA A 115 -6.57 -5.23 -11.09
C ALA A 115 -5.38 -5.88 -10.35
N ALA A 116 -4.17 -5.74 -10.89
CA ALA A 116 -2.93 -6.29 -10.39
C ALA A 116 -2.66 -5.92 -8.92
N GLY A 117 -1.97 -6.81 -8.19
CA GLY A 117 -1.67 -6.59 -6.77
C GLY A 117 -2.92 -6.30 -5.92
N ALA A 118 -4.11 -6.75 -6.34
CA ALA A 118 -5.40 -6.34 -5.79
C ALA A 118 -5.61 -4.80 -5.74
N THR A 119 -5.25 -4.10 -6.82
CA THR A 119 -5.30 -2.64 -7.01
C THR A 119 -4.31 -1.81 -6.17
N HIS A 120 -3.53 -2.39 -5.26
CA HIS A 120 -2.66 -1.60 -4.38
C HIS A 120 -1.61 -0.78 -5.14
N GLY A 121 -1.18 -1.18 -6.34
CA GLY A 121 -0.32 -0.35 -7.21
C GLY A 121 -0.98 0.98 -7.60
N VAL A 122 -2.19 0.94 -8.17
CA VAL A 122 -2.93 2.17 -8.54
C VAL A 122 -3.38 2.97 -7.32
N ILE A 123 -3.67 2.31 -6.18
CA ILE A 123 -3.97 3.02 -4.93
C ILE A 123 -2.72 3.75 -4.42
N ARG A 124 -1.55 3.10 -4.40
CA ARG A 124 -0.27 3.72 -4.00
C ARG A 124 0.05 4.95 -4.86
N VAL A 125 -0.09 4.84 -6.18
CA VAL A 125 -0.01 5.98 -7.11
C VAL A 125 -1.05 7.07 -6.77
N GLY A 126 -2.29 6.70 -6.45
CA GLY A 126 -3.34 7.66 -6.07
C GLY A 126 -3.07 8.41 -4.75
N HIS A 127 -2.37 7.80 -3.79
CA HIS A 127 -1.87 8.46 -2.59
C HIS A 127 -0.69 9.38 -2.91
N ALA A 128 0.31 8.89 -3.66
CA ALA A 128 1.47 9.68 -4.09
C ALA A 128 1.06 10.95 -4.87
N VAL A 129 0.15 10.80 -5.84
CA VAL A 129 -0.41 11.93 -6.61
C VAL A 129 -1.20 12.90 -5.72
N ARG A 130 -1.91 12.44 -4.68
CA ARG A 130 -2.60 13.34 -3.75
C ARG A 130 -1.61 14.12 -2.88
N ALA A 131 -0.50 13.52 -2.47
CA ALA A 131 0.59 14.21 -1.78
C ALA A 131 1.29 15.25 -2.69
N LEU A 132 1.62 14.88 -3.93
CA LEU A 132 2.21 15.78 -4.94
C LEU A 132 1.28 16.92 -5.36
N LEU A 133 -0.04 16.72 -5.33
CA LEU A 133 -1.03 17.77 -5.57
C LEU A 133 -1.21 18.75 -4.39
N ALA A 134 -0.77 18.38 -3.19
CA ALA A 134 -0.71 19.31 -2.05
C ALA A 134 0.58 20.14 -2.08
N GLU A 135 1.71 19.48 -2.32
CA GLU A 135 3.03 20.12 -2.48
C GLU A 135 4.02 19.09 -3.07
N GLU A 136 4.92 19.56 -3.93
CA GLU A 136 5.85 18.73 -4.71
C GLU A 136 7.22 18.65 -4.01
N THR A 137 7.60 17.46 -3.54
CA THR A 137 8.85 17.22 -2.80
C THR A 137 9.58 15.98 -3.34
N PRO A 138 10.92 15.88 -3.18
CA PRO A 138 11.67 14.69 -3.61
C PRO A 138 11.15 13.37 -3.01
N ALA A 139 10.73 13.39 -1.73
CA ALA A 139 10.20 12.20 -1.05
C ALA A 139 8.84 11.74 -1.62
N ARG A 140 8.00 12.67 -2.08
CA ARG A 140 6.72 12.36 -2.73
C ARG A 140 6.89 11.93 -4.19
N ILE A 141 7.93 12.43 -4.87
CA ILE A 141 8.33 11.98 -6.21
C ILE A 141 8.86 10.54 -6.14
N ASP A 142 9.73 10.22 -5.17
CA ASP A 142 10.20 8.83 -4.93
C ASP A 142 9.01 7.88 -4.74
N GLU A 143 8.07 8.21 -3.84
CA GLU A 143 6.89 7.40 -3.57
C GLU A 143 5.97 7.21 -4.79
N LEU A 144 5.87 8.18 -5.69
CA LEU A 144 5.21 7.98 -6.99
C LEU A 144 5.95 6.92 -7.83
N GLY A 145 7.29 6.98 -7.86
CA GLY A 145 8.13 5.98 -8.51
C GLY A 145 7.92 4.58 -7.93
N ARG A 146 7.93 4.44 -6.60
CA ARG A 146 7.62 3.18 -5.89
C ARG A 146 6.22 2.65 -6.24
N GLY A 147 5.23 3.54 -6.35
CA GLY A 147 3.86 3.21 -6.75
C GLY A 147 3.74 2.72 -8.19
N LEU A 148 4.35 3.44 -9.14
CA LEU A 148 4.39 3.07 -10.56
C LEU A 148 5.15 1.75 -10.77
N ALA A 149 6.30 1.58 -10.11
CA ALA A 149 7.10 0.36 -10.15
C ALA A 149 6.32 -0.86 -9.65
N TYR A 150 5.60 -0.72 -8.52
CA TYR A 150 4.78 -1.80 -7.99
C TYR A 150 3.63 -2.19 -8.94
N TRP A 151 2.99 -1.20 -9.56
CA TRP A 151 1.92 -1.45 -10.53
C TRP A 151 2.46 -2.14 -11.80
N ALA A 152 3.64 -1.73 -12.29
CA ALA A 152 4.28 -2.36 -13.45
C ALA A 152 4.73 -3.81 -13.16
N ALA A 153 5.40 -4.06 -12.03
CA ALA A 153 5.92 -5.38 -11.68
C ALA A 153 4.82 -6.42 -11.35
N ARG A 154 3.61 -5.98 -10.95
CA ARG A 154 2.47 -6.89 -10.73
C ARG A 154 1.46 -6.94 -11.89
N TRP A 155 1.62 -6.08 -12.91
CA TRP A 155 0.65 -5.86 -13.99
C TRP A 155 0.09 -7.16 -14.58
N GLN A 156 -1.24 -7.31 -14.59
CA GLN A 156 -1.93 -8.47 -15.15
C GLN A 156 -3.20 -7.97 -15.86
N PRO A 157 -3.32 -8.11 -17.19
CA PRO A 157 -4.45 -7.57 -17.93
C PRO A 157 -5.72 -8.37 -17.63
N LEU A 158 -6.85 -7.68 -17.53
CA LEU A 158 -8.15 -8.33 -17.43
C LEU A 158 -8.60 -8.86 -18.79
N VAL A 159 -8.76 -10.17 -18.91
CA VAL A 159 -9.08 -10.89 -20.14
C VAL A 159 -10.40 -11.70 -20.02
N PRO A 160 -11.24 -11.72 -21.07
CA PRO A 160 -11.29 -10.77 -22.17
C PRO A 160 -11.41 -9.31 -21.70
N ALA A 161 -10.82 -8.40 -22.48
CA ALA A 161 -11.15 -6.99 -22.38
C ALA A 161 -12.56 -6.79 -22.93
N GLY A 162 -13.54 -6.65 -22.02
CA GLY A 162 -14.94 -6.48 -22.35
C GLY A 162 -15.20 -5.37 -23.36
N ARG A 163 -16.22 -5.57 -24.20
CA ARG A 163 -16.50 -4.81 -25.44
C ARG A 163 -17.91 -4.17 -25.38
N GLY A 164 -18.21 -3.27 -26.31
CA GLY A 164 -19.56 -2.72 -26.49
C GLY A 164 -19.93 -1.54 -25.58
N ARG A 165 -21.25 -1.34 -25.38
CA ARG A 165 -21.85 -0.27 -24.56
C ARG A 165 -22.57 -0.90 -23.37
N PHE A 166 -22.34 -0.39 -22.17
CA PHE A 166 -23.00 -0.89 -20.97
C PHE A 166 -24.51 -0.59 -21.06
N ARG A 167 -25.36 -1.60 -20.88
CA ARG A 167 -26.81 -1.49 -21.14
C ARG A 167 -27.52 -0.65 -20.07
N GLY A 168 -27.07 -0.72 -18.81
CA GLY A 168 -27.53 0.13 -17.70
C GLY A 168 -26.82 1.48 -17.59
N ARG A 169 -27.57 2.53 -17.20
CA ARG A 169 -27.00 3.86 -16.87
C ARG A 169 -26.70 4.03 -15.37
N ASP A 170 -27.30 3.21 -14.50
CA ASP A 170 -27.06 3.25 -13.06
C ASP A 170 -25.80 2.45 -12.68
N PRO A 171 -24.86 3.05 -11.92
CA PRO A 171 -23.72 2.32 -11.39
C PRO A 171 -24.05 1.18 -10.42
N ARG A 172 -25.17 1.16 -9.66
CA ARG A 172 -25.46 0.02 -8.75
C ARG A 172 -25.82 -1.23 -9.54
N ALA A 173 -26.84 -1.14 -10.39
CA ALA A 173 -27.25 -2.21 -11.30
C ALA A 173 -26.08 -2.74 -12.14
N ALA A 174 -25.11 -1.87 -12.48
CA ALA A 174 -23.90 -2.29 -13.17
C ALA A 174 -22.94 -3.14 -12.35
N LEU A 175 -22.84 -2.93 -11.03
CA LEU A 175 -22.09 -3.83 -10.14
C LEU A 175 -22.85 -5.13 -9.88
N ASP A 176 -24.18 -5.04 -9.85
CA ASP A 176 -25.06 -6.17 -9.62
C ASP A 176 -25.08 -7.14 -10.82
N ALA A 177 -24.81 -6.64 -12.03
CA ALA A 177 -24.52 -7.42 -13.22
C ALA A 177 -23.09 -8.01 -13.30
N VAL A 178 -22.18 -7.75 -12.33
CA VAL A 178 -20.84 -8.37 -12.35
C VAL A 178 -20.93 -9.82 -11.83
N PRO A 179 -20.61 -10.85 -12.64
CA PRO A 179 -20.77 -12.24 -12.24
C PRO A 179 -19.81 -12.62 -11.12
N ARG A 180 -20.29 -13.45 -10.19
CA ARG A 180 -19.51 -13.98 -9.07
C ARG A 180 -18.62 -15.12 -9.57
N VAL A 181 -17.30 -15.03 -9.36
CA VAL A 181 -16.41 -16.14 -9.74
C VAL A 181 -16.74 -17.40 -8.90
N PRO A 182 -16.84 -18.59 -9.51
CA PRO A 182 -17.25 -19.80 -8.79
C PRO A 182 -16.34 -20.17 -7.61
N ASP A 183 -15.02 -20.24 -7.84
CA ASP A 183 -14.05 -20.63 -6.83
C ASP A 183 -13.55 -19.41 -6.05
N GLN A 184 -13.86 -19.39 -4.76
CA GLN A 184 -13.45 -18.35 -3.81
C GLN A 184 -12.33 -18.82 -2.86
N ARG A 185 -11.84 -20.07 -2.98
CA ARG A 185 -10.85 -20.65 -2.06
C ARG A 185 -9.53 -19.88 -2.09
N PHE A 186 -9.10 -19.47 -3.28
CA PHE A 186 -7.80 -18.86 -3.52
C PHE A 186 -7.84 -17.31 -3.59
N GLY A 187 -6.63 -16.71 -3.61
CA GLY A 187 -6.42 -15.26 -3.66
C GLY A 187 -6.74 -14.62 -5.01
N ILE A 188 -6.56 -13.30 -5.09
CA ILE A 188 -7.04 -12.45 -6.20
C ILE A 188 -6.59 -12.94 -7.59
N ARG A 189 -5.34 -13.38 -7.77
CA ARG A 189 -4.80 -13.85 -9.06
C ARG A 189 -5.63 -15.00 -9.67
N ASN A 190 -6.03 -15.96 -8.85
CA ASN A 190 -6.89 -17.08 -9.27
C ASN A 190 -8.33 -16.62 -9.56
N ARG A 191 -8.87 -15.71 -8.73
CA ARG A 191 -10.21 -15.13 -8.95
C ARG A 191 -10.26 -14.33 -10.26
N LEU A 192 -9.23 -13.55 -10.59
CA LEU A 192 -9.16 -12.81 -11.85
C LEU A 192 -8.99 -13.73 -13.06
N ALA A 193 -8.24 -14.84 -12.94
CA ALA A 193 -8.09 -15.82 -14.01
C ALA A 193 -9.42 -16.50 -14.40
N GLN A 194 -10.33 -16.71 -13.43
CA GLN A 194 -11.66 -17.28 -13.69
C GLN A 194 -12.56 -16.38 -14.55
N LEU A 195 -12.34 -15.05 -14.56
CA LEU A 195 -13.17 -14.09 -15.32
C LEU A 195 -13.17 -14.39 -16.83
N ALA A 196 -12.10 -14.99 -17.35
CA ALA A 196 -11.99 -15.36 -18.75
C ALA A 196 -12.94 -16.49 -19.19
N ALA A 197 -13.49 -17.24 -18.24
CA ALA A 197 -14.40 -18.36 -18.46
C ALA A 197 -15.87 -18.04 -18.08
N LEU A 198 -16.20 -16.77 -17.80
CA LEU A 198 -17.56 -16.33 -17.47
C LEU A 198 -18.23 -15.72 -18.69
N GLU A 199 -19.36 -16.30 -19.11
CA GLU A 199 -20.10 -15.88 -20.31
C GLU A 199 -20.54 -14.41 -20.27
N ASP A 200 -21.02 -13.92 -19.13
CA ASP A 200 -21.46 -12.53 -18.94
C ASP A 200 -20.31 -11.50 -18.82
N TRP A 201 -19.08 -11.95 -18.57
CA TRP A 201 -17.97 -11.03 -18.24
C TRP A 201 -17.62 -10.02 -19.36
N PRO A 202 -17.62 -10.38 -20.67
CA PRO A 202 -17.34 -9.42 -21.73
C PRO A 202 -18.34 -8.25 -21.80
N ASP A 203 -19.62 -8.47 -21.48
CA ASP A 203 -20.67 -7.45 -21.43
C ASP A 203 -20.57 -6.62 -20.14
N ALA A 204 -20.44 -7.28 -18.98
CA ALA A 204 -20.26 -6.63 -17.68
C ALA A 204 -18.98 -5.77 -17.61
N ALA A 205 -17.92 -6.17 -18.31
CA ALA A 205 -16.67 -5.44 -18.36
C ALA A 205 -16.58 -4.49 -19.58
N GLY A 206 -17.69 -4.17 -20.24
CA GLY A 206 -17.72 -3.46 -21.53
C GLY A 206 -17.37 -1.97 -21.50
N SER A 207 -17.97 -1.19 -20.60
CA SER A 207 -17.75 0.28 -20.55
C SER A 207 -18.21 0.96 -19.24
N VAL A 208 -18.78 2.17 -19.32
CA VAL A 208 -18.77 3.19 -18.26
C VAL A 208 -20.19 3.73 -17.98
N PRO A 209 -20.95 3.09 -17.08
CA PRO A 209 -22.21 3.64 -16.56
C PRO A 209 -22.12 5.04 -15.95
N GLY A 210 -23.29 5.66 -15.80
CA GLY A 210 -23.50 7.05 -15.39
C GLY A 210 -23.56 8.04 -16.56
N THR A 211 -24.06 9.25 -16.27
CA THR A 211 -24.09 10.41 -17.18
C THR A 211 -23.24 11.56 -16.62
N GLY A 212 -23.19 12.71 -17.30
CA GLY A 212 -22.46 13.90 -16.83
C GLY A 212 -20.95 13.86 -17.09
N SER A 213 -20.16 14.46 -16.20
CA SER A 213 -18.69 14.52 -16.31
C SER A 213 -18.01 13.20 -15.97
N VAL A 214 -16.73 13.05 -16.34
CA VAL A 214 -15.91 11.89 -15.96
C VAL A 214 -15.84 11.75 -14.43
N GLU A 215 -15.62 12.86 -13.70
CA GLU A 215 -15.64 12.89 -12.23
C GLU A 215 -17.00 12.45 -11.66
N ALA A 216 -18.11 12.98 -12.18
CA ALA A 216 -19.44 12.66 -11.69
C ALA A 216 -19.76 11.16 -11.83
N ARG A 217 -19.40 10.56 -12.98
CA ARG A 217 -19.48 9.11 -13.17
C ARG A 217 -18.63 8.36 -12.14
N LEU A 218 -17.32 8.64 -12.08
CA LEU A 218 -16.37 7.96 -11.18
C LEU A 218 -16.82 8.04 -9.70
N ARG A 219 -17.28 9.21 -9.26
CA ARG A 219 -17.86 9.44 -7.92
C ARG A 219 -19.07 8.54 -7.66
N ALA A 220 -19.94 8.37 -8.64
CA ALA A 220 -21.11 7.50 -8.53
C ALA A 220 -20.72 6.00 -8.48
N ILE A 221 -19.71 5.55 -9.24
CA ILE A 221 -19.18 4.16 -9.13
C ILE A 221 -18.71 3.88 -7.71
N VAL A 222 -17.83 4.72 -7.18
CA VAL A 222 -17.19 4.46 -5.87
C VAL A 222 -18.23 4.51 -4.76
N THR A 223 -19.25 5.37 -4.89
CA THR A 223 -20.41 5.39 -3.99
C THR A 223 -21.21 4.08 -4.05
N ALA A 224 -21.54 3.58 -5.25
CA ALA A 224 -22.22 2.29 -5.43
C ALA A 224 -21.39 1.10 -4.89
N ALA A 225 -20.08 1.11 -5.13
CA ALA A 225 -19.14 0.07 -4.69
C ALA A 225 -19.04 0.00 -3.16
N ILE A 226 -18.93 1.15 -2.49
CA ILE A 226 -18.92 1.22 -1.02
C ILE A 226 -20.24 0.67 -0.46
N LEU A 227 -21.38 1.05 -1.03
CA LEU A 227 -22.70 0.57 -0.58
C LEU A 227 -22.86 -0.95 -0.76
N ARG A 228 -22.51 -1.49 -1.93
CA ARG A 228 -22.50 -2.94 -2.20
C ARG A 228 -21.56 -3.69 -1.26
N TYR A 229 -20.39 -3.13 -0.94
CA TYR A 229 -19.48 -3.71 0.05
C TYR A 229 -20.08 -3.71 1.45
N THR A 230 -20.76 -2.64 1.89
CA THR A 230 -21.43 -2.61 3.21
C THR A 230 -22.62 -3.58 3.33
N LEU A 231 -23.31 -3.89 2.22
CA LEU A 231 -24.44 -4.83 2.22
C LEU A 231 -24.01 -6.31 2.15
N THR A 232 -22.84 -6.59 1.59
CA THR A 232 -22.34 -7.96 1.37
C THR A 232 -21.17 -8.35 2.28
N GLY A 233 -20.66 -7.39 3.06
CA GLY A 233 -19.43 -7.47 3.83
C GLY A 233 -19.52 -8.24 5.15
N THR A 234 -18.84 -9.39 5.24
CA THR A 234 -18.40 -9.93 6.53
C THR A 234 -16.87 -9.84 6.63
N GLY A 235 -16.37 -9.09 7.60
CA GLY A 235 -14.97 -8.67 7.61
C GLY A 235 -14.01 -9.63 8.29
N THR A 236 -12.93 -10.00 7.59
CA THR A 236 -11.65 -10.29 8.25
C THR A 236 -10.99 -8.96 8.64
N ARG A 237 -10.26 -8.91 9.76
CA ARG A 237 -9.78 -7.65 10.36
C ARG A 237 -8.75 -6.87 9.50
N SER A 238 -8.21 -7.47 8.44
CA SER A 238 -7.08 -6.96 7.66
C SER A 238 -7.40 -5.90 6.59
N CYS A 239 -8.67 -5.52 6.38
CA CYS A 239 -9.07 -4.63 5.27
C CYS A 239 -9.47 -3.19 5.66
N TRP A 240 -9.23 -2.76 6.90
CA TRP A 240 -9.71 -1.46 7.41
C TRP A 240 -8.70 -0.31 7.23
N CYS A 241 -8.36 0.00 5.97
CA CYS A 241 -7.60 1.21 5.59
C CYS A 241 -8.38 2.05 4.55
N THR A 242 -9.59 2.49 4.89
CA THR A 242 -10.29 3.57 4.17
C THR A 242 -11.09 4.42 5.17
N PRO A 243 -10.70 5.69 5.43
CA PRO A 243 -11.43 6.53 6.36
C PRO A 243 -12.85 6.81 5.86
N ARG A 244 -13.83 6.73 6.76
CA ARG A 244 -15.27 6.64 6.45
C ARG A 244 -15.92 7.98 6.06
N ARG A 245 -15.29 8.77 5.18
CA ARG A 245 -15.84 10.00 4.56
C ARG A 245 -15.09 10.40 3.28
N ARG A 246 -15.86 10.58 2.18
CA ARG A 246 -15.48 11.29 0.92
C ARG A 246 -14.29 10.74 0.11
N PRO A 247 -14.50 9.81 -0.84
CA PRO A 247 -13.49 9.51 -1.86
C PRO A 247 -13.34 10.64 -2.90
N ARG A 248 -12.10 11.14 -3.05
CA ARG A 248 -11.59 11.90 -4.21
C ARG A 248 -10.31 11.24 -4.74
N LEU A 249 -10.38 9.96 -5.11
CA LEU A 249 -9.23 9.15 -5.54
C LEU A 249 -9.10 8.95 -7.06
N PHE A 250 -9.98 9.54 -7.87
CA PHE A 250 -9.90 9.53 -9.34
C PHE A 250 -10.24 10.89 -9.95
N CYS A 251 -9.38 11.89 -9.70
CA CYS A 251 -9.31 13.12 -10.51
C CYS A 251 -7.86 13.63 -10.54
N VAL A 252 -7.23 13.61 -11.71
CA VAL A 252 -6.09 14.47 -12.04
C VAL A 252 -6.66 15.69 -12.76
N PRO A 253 -6.68 16.90 -12.16
CA PRO A 253 -7.39 18.05 -12.71
C PRO A 253 -6.54 18.83 -13.72
N SER A 254 -6.15 18.20 -14.84
CA SER A 254 -5.48 18.88 -15.95
C SER A 254 -5.55 18.11 -17.28
N ARG A 255 -6.11 18.76 -18.32
CA ARG A 255 -6.26 18.32 -19.73
C ARG A 255 -7.28 17.19 -20.01
N PRO A 256 -7.97 17.22 -21.17
CA PRO A 256 -8.99 16.23 -21.54
C PRO A 256 -8.36 14.90 -21.96
N CYS A 257 -8.45 13.89 -21.10
CA CYS A 257 -8.00 12.54 -21.43
C CYS A 257 -8.96 11.88 -22.44
N PRO A 258 -8.48 11.29 -23.55
CA PRO A 258 -9.34 10.73 -24.58
C PRO A 258 -10.13 9.48 -24.11
N SER A 259 -11.20 9.17 -24.86
CA SER A 259 -12.21 8.16 -24.55
C SER A 259 -11.77 6.68 -24.35
N PRO A 260 -10.53 6.24 -24.58
CA PRO A 260 -10.07 4.93 -24.13
C PRO A 260 -9.91 4.81 -22.61
N CYS A 261 -9.27 5.78 -21.94
CA CYS A 261 -8.87 5.66 -20.53
C CYS A 261 -10.06 5.48 -19.57
N THR A 262 -11.22 6.08 -19.88
CA THR A 262 -12.42 5.96 -19.05
C THR A 262 -12.91 4.51 -18.92
N ARG A 263 -12.70 3.66 -19.95
CA ARG A 263 -13.27 2.30 -20.04
C ARG A 263 -12.52 1.24 -19.24
N GLN A 264 -11.28 1.49 -18.83
CA GLN A 264 -10.48 0.51 -18.09
C GLN A 264 -10.53 0.74 -16.57
N ALA A 265 -10.62 2.00 -16.12
CA ALA A 265 -10.82 2.35 -14.70
C ALA A 265 -12.11 1.76 -14.09
N TRP A 266 -13.08 1.39 -14.92
CA TRP A 266 -14.35 0.78 -14.50
C TRP A 266 -14.26 -0.69 -14.06
N ARG A 267 -13.20 -1.41 -14.44
CA ARG A 267 -13.15 -2.89 -14.37
C ARG A 267 -12.91 -3.47 -12.95
N GLN A 268 -13.25 -2.75 -11.88
CA GLN A 268 -12.77 -3.03 -10.52
C GLN A 268 -13.81 -3.39 -9.44
N PRO A 269 -14.99 -2.77 -9.34
CA PRO A 269 -15.87 -3.03 -8.21
C PRO A 269 -16.68 -4.32 -8.44
N GLY A 270 -16.23 -5.44 -7.87
CA GLY A 270 -16.95 -6.72 -7.99
C GLY A 270 -16.41 -7.90 -7.18
N GLN A 271 -15.10 -7.96 -6.88
CA GLN A 271 -14.47 -9.18 -6.34
C GLN A 271 -13.81 -8.98 -4.97
N ARG A 272 -14.60 -9.07 -3.89
CA ARG A 272 -14.15 -9.42 -2.51
C ARG A 272 -15.36 -9.66 -1.60
N GLN A 273 -15.64 -10.93 -1.31
CA GLN A 273 -16.55 -11.37 -0.24
C GLN A 273 -16.16 -12.78 0.29
N PRO A 274 -16.75 -13.27 1.42
CA PRO A 274 -15.95 -13.86 2.49
C PRO A 274 -15.87 -15.39 2.50
N GLN A 275 -14.99 -15.89 3.37
CA GLN A 275 -14.91 -17.30 3.80
C GLN A 275 -15.65 -17.48 5.13
N SER A 276 -16.34 -18.62 5.30
CA SER A 276 -16.93 -18.99 6.59
C SER A 276 -15.84 -19.49 7.56
N PRO A 277 -15.68 -18.90 8.75
CA PRO A 277 -14.82 -19.47 9.78
C PRO A 277 -15.48 -20.73 10.37
N ARG A 278 -14.72 -21.81 10.54
CA ARG A 278 -15.11 -22.87 11.50
C ARG A 278 -15.10 -22.27 12.91
N PRO A 279 -16.04 -22.64 13.80
CA PRO A 279 -16.02 -22.19 15.18
C PRO A 279 -14.78 -22.74 15.89
N THR A 280 -13.87 -21.86 16.29
CA THR A 280 -12.84 -22.18 17.27
C THR A 280 -13.46 -22.07 18.67
N PRO A 281 -13.18 -23.01 19.59
CA PRO A 281 -13.61 -22.86 20.98
C PRO A 281 -12.93 -21.65 21.63
N PRO A 282 -13.55 -21.01 22.64
CA PRO A 282 -12.98 -19.83 23.28
C PRO A 282 -11.67 -20.19 24.01
N SER A 283 -10.56 -19.64 23.54
CA SER A 283 -9.28 -19.72 24.25
C SER A 283 -9.37 -18.91 25.55
N ALA A 284 -8.98 -19.51 26.67
CA ALA A 284 -9.02 -18.86 27.97
C ALA A 284 -8.06 -17.65 28.04
N LEU A 285 -8.46 -16.61 28.78
CA LEU A 285 -7.58 -15.50 29.10
C LEU A 285 -6.43 -15.98 30.00
N PRO A 286 -5.18 -15.53 29.81
CA PRO A 286 -4.11 -15.82 30.74
C PRO A 286 -4.41 -15.16 32.11
N PRO A 287 -4.10 -15.82 33.24
CA PRO A 287 -4.39 -15.29 34.57
C PRO A 287 -3.57 -14.02 34.87
N SER A 288 -4.15 -13.12 35.66
CA SER A 288 -3.50 -11.87 36.06
C SER A 288 -2.27 -12.12 36.96
N PRO A 289 -1.21 -11.29 36.85
CA PRO A 289 -0.03 -11.42 37.70
C PRO A 289 -0.36 -11.13 39.18
N PRO A 290 0.33 -11.78 40.14
CA PRO A 290 0.04 -11.64 41.56
C PRO A 290 0.37 -10.24 42.10
N PRO A 291 -0.36 -9.76 43.12
CA PRO A 291 -0.13 -8.42 43.69
C PRO A 291 1.21 -8.33 44.43
N ARG A 292 1.89 -7.19 44.31
CA ARG A 292 3.12 -6.90 45.04
C ARG A 292 2.86 -6.83 46.56
N PRO A 293 3.76 -7.36 47.42
CA PRO A 293 3.57 -7.34 48.87
C PRO A 293 3.56 -5.90 49.42
N ARG A 294 2.67 -5.65 50.39
CA ARG A 294 2.58 -4.35 51.09
C ARG A 294 3.84 -4.12 51.94
N ARG A 295 4.46 -2.94 51.80
CA ARG A 295 5.47 -2.46 52.75
C ARG A 295 4.80 -2.08 54.07
N THR A 296 4.93 -2.90 55.09
CA THR A 296 4.67 -2.50 56.48
C THR A 296 5.70 -1.46 56.93
N ARG A 297 5.23 -0.29 57.39
CA ARG A 297 6.05 0.61 58.22
C ARG A 297 6.07 0.05 59.65
N CYS A 298 7.26 -0.13 60.20
CA CYS A 298 7.47 -0.08 61.64
C CYS A 298 8.63 0.88 61.92
N SER A 299 8.62 1.55 63.08
CA SER A 299 9.50 2.67 63.37
C SER A 299 10.49 2.37 64.49
N LYS A 300 11.72 2.84 64.31
CA LYS A 300 12.52 3.49 65.36
C LYS A 300 13.61 4.36 64.72
N ARG A 301 14.17 5.28 65.50
CA ARG A 301 15.04 6.39 65.07
C ARG A 301 16.42 6.27 65.78
N PRO A 302 17.38 7.18 65.56
CA PRO A 302 18.58 6.89 64.78
C PRO A 302 19.85 6.75 65.63
N SER A 303 20.93 6.28 64.99
CA SER A 303 22.30 6.49 65.49
C SER A 303 23.19 7.03 64.38
N THR A 304 24.00 8.04 64.73
CA THR A 304 24.96 8.71 63.86
C THR A 304 26.15 7.82 63.49
N GLN A 305 26.67 7.96 62.25
CA GLN A 305 27.99 8.57 62.02
C GLN A 305 28.22 8.83 60.52
N ALA A 306 29.25 9.60 60.20
CA ALA A 306 29.58 10.01 58.84
C ALA A 306 31.07 9.77 58.54
N THR A 307 31.37 9.40 57.29
CA THR A 307 32.73 9.51 56.71
C THR A 307 32.61 9.76 55.20
N ARG A 308 33.42 10.70 54.69
CA ARG A 308 33.61 10.96 53.25
C ARG A 308 34.94 10.33 52.81
N THR A 309 34.92 9.43 51.84
CA THR A 309 36.02 9.12 50.91
C THR A 309 35.46 8.27 49.75
N GLY A 310 35.86 8.40 48.47
CA GLY A 310 36.62 9.50 47.84
C GLY A 310 38.02 9.13 47.32
N SER A 311 38.11 8.37 46.22
CA SER A 311 39.35 8.24 45.43
C SER A 311 39.10 7.68 44.02
N ASN A 312 39.76 8.25 42.99
CA ASN A 312 39.83 7.74 41.62
C ASN A 312 41.13 6.94 41.38
N SER A 313 41.06 5.85 40.60
CA SER A 313 42.20 5.26 39.88
C SER A 313 41.68 4.41 38.72
N ARG A 314 41.76 4.86 37.46
CA ARG A 314 42.91 4.75 36.52
C ARG A 314 43.16 3.31 36.01
N THR A 315 42.93 3.12 34.71
CA THR A 315 43.46 2.02 33.87
C THR A 315 44.98 2.12 33.69
N PRO A 316 45.67 1.03 33.29
CA PRO A 316 46.24 0.98 31.94
C PRO A 316 46.09 -0.44 31.28
N PRO A 317 46.93 -0.94 30.32
CA PRO A 317 46.48 -1.01 28.91
C PRO A 317 46.82 -2.31 28.12
N TRP A 318 46.46 -2.35 26.82
CA TRP A 318 47.12 -3.01 25.65
C TRP A 318 47.67 -4.48 25.76
N ARG A 319 47.51 -5.39 24.75
CA ARG A 319 47.01 -5.25 23.36
C ARG A 319 46.42 -6.59 22.79
N PRO A 320 46.72 -7.18 21.59
CA PRO A 320 45.79 -8.14 20.95
C PRO A 320 46.28 -9.60 20.86
N GLY A 321 45.38 -10.51 20.49
CA GLY A 321 45.70 -11.88 20.07
C GLY A 321 44.82 -12.37 18.92
N THR A 322 45.42 -12.96 17.89
CA THR A 322 44.73 -13.48 16.69
C THR A 322 44.60 -15.00 16.73
N SER A 323 43.40 -15.54 16.60
CA SER A 323 43.17 -16.91 16.08
C SER A 323 41.68 -17.20 15.86
N THR A 324 41.30 -17.48 14.61
CA THR A 324 40.20 -18.40 14.33
C THR A 324 40.70 -19.85 14.54
N PRO A 325 39.80 -20.79 14.86
CA PRO A 325 39.32 -21.65 13.78
C PRO A 325 37.82 -21.96 13.83
N THR A 326 37.30 -22.34 12.66
CA THR A 326 36.01 -23.03 12.44
C THR A 326 36.26 -24.55 12.32
N PRO A 327 35.23 -25.39 12.07
CA PRO A 327 33.91 -25.50 12.71
C PRO A 327 33.64 -26.96 13.17
N HIS A 328 32.53 -27.22 13.88
CA HIS A 328 31.89 -28.54 13.88
C HIS A 328 30.37 -28.47 14.09
N CYS A 329 29.66 -29.33 13.36
CA CYS A 329 28.20 -29.61 13.40
C CYS A 329 27.27 -28.42 13.09
#